data_AF-A0A0D0P3C9-F1
#
_entry.id   AF-A0A0D0P3C9-F1
#
_cell.length_a   1.000
_cell.length_b   1.000
_cell.length_c   1.000
_cell.angle_alpha   90.00
_cell.angle_beta   90.00
_cell.angle_gamma   90.00
#
_symmetry.space_group_name_H-M   'P 1'
#
loop_
_entity.id
_entity.type
_entity.pdbx_description
1 polymer ?
#
loop_
_entity_poly.entity_id
_entity_poly.type
_entity_poly.pdbx_seq_one_letter_code
_entity_poly.pdbx_strand_id
1 'polypeptide(L)'
;MWWSKGKSRVIEGTQALASPMIMSLEPRMLFDGAVAATVAEAAQPEAHPTADAAKAPTADQPADTHAPQGQVDATEAAVPGKSVVFIDSRVKDAASLLDGVAAGTQVVQLDATKDGLQQIADYLDSHQGVSSVQIIAHGNAGDLWLGNAYLSADNVQARSEVLAQIGQDMNVGGDILIYGCYTAEGDRGLALVDSLAQLTGRDVAASNDRTGLGGDWDLEIATGTIESTNVLSASAMSQYQWGLATWTATNNANTGVGSLRAALASAQNGDIVTFSSGMTVALTQVLVVNKNVTIDGDLNNDNVADVTLDGQFRTQVLNVTSGTTATLDGLVITRGMVAGDGGNGGVDAAVAKAGGIYNAGTLTMRNVTVTANAASGGGGGGGVTPQYAGGGGGGG
;
A
#
# COMPACT_ATOMS: atom_id res chain seq x y z
N MET A 1 33.19 25.29 -49.84
CA MET A 1 34.22 24.33 -49.39
C MET A 1 33.64 22.94 -49.55
N TRP A 2 34.40 22.01 -50.12
CA TRP A 2 33.96 20.68 -50.54
C TRP A 2 35.05 19.70 -50.14
N TRP A 3 34.77 18.70 -49.30
CA TRP A 3 35.70 17.61 -48.98
C TRP A 3 34.98 16.26 -48.97
N SER A 4 35.77 15.20 -49.09
CA SER A 4 35.44 13.95 -49.77
C SER A 4 35.01 12.80 -48.85
N LYS A 5 34.17 11.91 -49.40
CA LYS A 5 33.88 10.59 -48.80
C LYS A 5 35.04 9.63 -49.08
N GLY A 6 35.72 9.15 -48.05
CA GLY A 6 36.62 8.01 -48.10
C GLY A 6 35.93 6.74 -47.61
N LYS A 7 35.86 5.69 -48.44
CA LYS A 7 35.46 4.33 -48.01
C LYS A 7 36.72 3.58 -47.56
N SER A 8 36.73 3.09 -46.32
CA SER A 8 37.79 2.18 -45.85
C SER A 8 37.34 0.72 -45.91
N ARG A 9 38.27 -0.17 -46.25
CA ARG A 9 38.06 -1.59 -46.51
C ARG A 9 37.97 -2.40 -45.21
N VAL A 10 37.18 -3.47 -45.24
CA VAL A 10 37.24 -4.54 -44.24
C VAL A 10 38.56 -5.30 -44.41
N ILE A 11 39.21 -5.62 -43.29
CA ILE A 11 40.32 -6.57 -43.21
C ILE A 11 39.90 -7.63 -42.19
N GLU A 12 39.75 -8.88 -42.63
CA GLU A 12 39.55 -10.02 -41.73
C GLU A 12 40.87 -10.30 -40.98
N GLY A 13 40.82 -10.19 -39.65
CA GLY A 13 41.89 -10.62 -38.76
C GLY A 13 41.54 -11.94 -38.11
N THR A 14 42.29 -13.00 -38.42
CA THR A 14 42.17 -14.33 -37.82
C THR A 14 42.38 -14.27 -36.30
N GLN A 15 41.33 -14.51 -35.51
CA GLN A 15 41.46 -14.70 -34.06
C GLN A 15 41.76 -16.16 -33.73
N ALA A 16 42.75 -16.37 -32.86
CA ALA A 16 43.11 -17.69 -32.34
C ALA A 16 42.10 -18.14 -31.27
N LEU A 17 41.78 -19.44 -31.28
CA LEU A 17 40.92 -20.08 -30.27
C LEU A 17 41.64 -20.13 -28.91
N ALA A 18 41.12 -19.41 -27.92
CA ALA A 18 41.54 -19.55 -26.53
C ALA A 18 40.83 -20.73 -25.86
N SER A 19 41.58 -21.61 -25.20
CA SER A 19 41.02 -22.70 -24.40
C SER A 19 40.37 -22.18 -23.11
N PRO A 20 39.25 -22.75 -22.64
CA PRO A 20 38.60 -22.30 -21.42
C PRO A 20 39.41 -22.69 -20.17
N MET A 21 39.60 -21.75 -19.26
CA MET A 21 40.12 -22.05 -17.92
C MET A 21 39.02 -22.67 -17.06
N ILE A 22 39.29 -23.86 -16.51
CA ILE A 22 38.42 -24.51 -15.53
C ILE A 22 38.55 -23.77 -14.20
N MET A 23 37.46 -23.16 -13.73
CA MET A 23 37.41 -22.61 -12.37
C MET A 23 37.14 -23.74 -11.36
N SER A 24 37.90 -23.77 -10.27
CA SER A 24 37.62 -24.66 -9.14
C SER A 24 36.45 -24.12 -8.33
N LEU A 25 35.47 -24.96 -8.03
CA LEU A 25 34.37 -24.63 -7.13
C LEU A 25 34.80 -24.83 -5.67
N GLU A 26 34.31 -23.99 -4.77
CA GLU A 26 34.58 -24.06 -3.34
C GLU A 26 33.77 -25.18 -2.65
N PRO A 27 34.28 -25.81 -1.57
CA PRO A 27 33.57 -26.89 -0.89
C PRO A 27 32.33 -26.38 -0.13
N ARG A 28 31.14 -26.89 -0.47
CA ARG A 28 29.95 -26.75 0.37
C ARG A 28 29.90 -27.88 1.39
N MET A 29 29.86 -27.55 2.68
CA MET A 29 29.52 -28.51 3.73
C MET A 29 28.02 -28.80 3.67
N LEU A 30 27.65 -30.06 3.50
CA LEU A 30 26.28 -30.54 3.53
C LEU A 30 25.94 -30.95 4.97
N PHE A 31 24.97 -30.28 5.60
CA PHE A 31 24.41 -30.74 6.87
C PHE A 31 23.34 -31.81 6.60
N ASP A 32 23.54 -33.00 7.15
CA ASP A 32 22.59 -34.10 7.09
C ASP A 32 21.51 -33.95 8.17
N GLY A 33 20.26 -33.81 7.73
CA GLY A 33 19.08 -33.53 8.56
C GLY A 33 18.15 -34.74 8.70
N ALA A 34 18.69 -35.92 8.97
CA ALA A 34 17.91 -37.13 9.17
C ALA A 34 17.48 -37.31 10.65
N VAL A 35 16.23 -36.96 10.97
CA VAL A 35 15.55 -37.44 12.19
C VAL A 35 14.27 -38.17 11.77
N ALA A 36 14.12 -39.40 12.28
CA ALA A 36 13.17 -40.37 11.77
C ALA A 36 11.71 -40.08 12.15
N ALA A 37 10.80 -40.31 11.20
CA ALA A 37 9.39 -40.52 11.47
C ALA A 37 9.08 -42.03 11.45
N THR A 38 8.41 -42.54 12.47
CA THR A 38 7.83 -43.89 12.49
C THR A 38 6.38 -43.87 12.97
N VAL A 39 5.51 -44.30 12.05
CA VAL A 39 4.08 -44.70 12.19
C VAL A 39 3.96 -45.95 13.12
N ALA A 40 2.81 -46.42 13.63
CA ALA A 40 1.37 -46.19 13.37
C ALA A 40 0.47 -46.64 14.57
N GLU A 41 -0.85 -46.75 14.28
CA GLU A 41 -1.90 -47.58 14.93
C GLU A 41 -2.62 -47.02 16.19
N ALA A 42 -3.96 -47.03 16.32
CA ALA A 42 -5.09 -47.17 15.37
C ALA A 42 -6.48 -46.82 16.00
N ALA A 43 -7.52 -46.79 15.15
CA ALA A 43 -8.96 -47.03 15.41
C ALA A 43 -9.84 -45.99 16.17
N GLN A 44 -10.94 -45.61 15.50
CA GLN A 44 -12.24 -45.17 16.09
C GLN A 44 -13.22 -46.38 16.07
N PRO A 45 -14.53 -46.31 16.47
CA PRO A 45 -15.33 -45.19 17.03
C PRO A 45 -16.25 -45.56 18.24
N GLU A 46 -17.07 -44.58 18.67
CA GLU A 46 -18.51 -44.69 19.08
C GLU A 46 -18.97 -44.09 20.44
N ALA A 47 -20.21 -43.55 20.39
CA ALA A 47 -21.19 -43.33 21.47
C ALA A 47 -21.10 -42.13 22.47
N HIS A 48 -22.03 -41.19 22.29
CA HIS A 48 -22.67 -40.35 23.33
C HIS A 48 -23.70 -41.17 24.16
N PRO A 49 -24.47 -40.60 25.13
CA PRO A 49 -24.26 -39.46 26.05
C PRO A 49 -24.56 -39.83 27.54
N THR A 50 -24.37 -38.90 28.48
CA THR A 50 -25.40 -38.44 29.45
C THR A 50 -24.84 -37.41 30.43
N ALA A 51 -25.71 -36.57 30.99
CA ALA A 51 -25.40 -35.66 32.10
C ALA A 51 -26.13 -36.12 33.36
N ASP A 52 -25.52 -35.99 34.53
CA ASP A 52 -26.11 -35.25 35.66
C ASP A 52 -25.04 -34.86 36.71
N ALA A 53 -25.44 -34.02 37.65
CA ALA A 53 -24.62 -33.31 38.64
C ALA A 53 -23.88 -34.21 39.66
N ALA A 54 -22.74 -33.71 40.18
CA ALA A 54 -22.72 -33.08 41.52
C ALA A 54 -21.32 -32.64 42.03
N LYS A 55 -21.28 -31.39 42.52
CA LYS A 55 -20.59 -30.94 43.77
C LYS A 55 -19.07 -31.09 43.91
N ALA A 56 -18.39 -29.94 43.97
CA ALA A 56 -16.98 -29.79 44.38
C ALA A 56 -16.70 -30.28 45.83
N PRO A 57 -15.44 -30.61 46.12
CA PRO A 57 -14.70 -29.72 47.01
C PRO A 57 -13.23 -29.42 46.60
N THR A 58 -12.74 -28.31 47.14
CA THR A 58 -11.36 -27.77 47.19
C THR A 58 -10.19 -28.76 47.28
N ALA A 59 -9.12 -28.52 46.51
CA ALA A 59 -7.73 -28.55 46.98
C ALA A 59 -6.77 -27.76 46.04
N ASP A 60 -5.70 -27.25 46.64
CA ASP A 60 -4.55 -26.44 46.19
C ASP A 60 -4.06 -26.45 44.72
N GLN A 61 -3.53 -25.28 44.31
CA GLN A 61 -2.50 -25.16 43.26
C GLN A 61 -1.15 -25.75 43.76
N PRO A 62 -0.29 -26.19 42.84
CA PRO A 62 0.86 -25.32 42.56
C PRO A 62 1.04 -25.09 41.06
N ALA A 63 1.28 -23.83 40.68
CA ALA A 63 1.78 -23.47 39.35
C ALA A 63 3.27 -23.12 39.49
N ASP A 64 4.11 -23.75 38.66
CA ASP A 64 5.56 -23.61 38.74
C ASP A 64 6.05 -22.18 38.49
N THR A 65 6.96 -21.71 39.33
CA THR A 65 7.65 -20.44 39.16
C THR A 65 8.91 -20.62 38.32
N HIS A 66 8.86 -20.20 37.06
CA HIS A 66 10.05 -19.89 36.26
C HIS A 66 9.83 -18.59 35.47
N ALA A 67 10.07 -17.46 36.15
CA ALA A 67 10.22 -16.17 35.50
C ALA A 67 11.71 -15.88 35.26
N PRO A 68 12.12 -15.51 34.04
CA PRO A 68 13.36 -14.76 33.87
C PRO A 68 13.13 -13.33 34.35
N GLN A 69 13.78 -12.94 35.44
CA GLN A 69 13.80 -11.54 35.89
C GLN A 69 14.67 -10.70 34.94
N GLY A 70 14.07 -10.24 33.85
CA GLY A 70 14.51 -9.02 33.16
C GLY A 70 13.97 -7.82 33.92
N GLN A 71 14.81 -7.16 34.71
CA GLN A 71 14.47 -5.87 35.31
C GLN A 71 14.48 -4.82 34.18
N VAL A 72 13.33 -4.59 33.56
CA VAL A 72 13.11 -3.38 32.78
C VAL A 72 13.11 -2.19 33.75
N ASP A 73 13.90 -1.16 33.44
CA ASP A 73 13.73 0.12 34.12
C ASP A 73 12.31 0.60 33.86
N ALA A 74 11.64 1.11 34.90
CA ALA A 74 10.34 1.72 34.73
C ALA A 74 10.52 2.99 33.88
N THR A 75 9.81 3.09 32.76
CA THR A 75 9.74 4.34 32.00
C THR A 75 9.15 5.43 32.91
N GLU A 76 9.70 6.64 32.81
CA GLU A 76 9.31 7.74 33.70
C GLU A 76 7.90 8.21 33.31
N ALA A 77 6.92 7.97 34.18
CA ALA A 77 5.50 8.17 33.91
C ALA A 77 5.18 9.58 33.36
N ALA A 78 4.28 9.66 32.37
CA ALA A 78 3.97 10.88 31.64
C ALA A 78 3.71 12.10 32.54
N VAL A 79 4.48 13.17 32.33
CA VAL A 79 4.10 14.50 32.82
C VAL A 79 2.81 14.92 32.10
N PRO A 80 1.70 15.26 32.80
CA PRO A 80 0.44 15.62 32.14
C PRO A 80 0.55 16.83 31.23
N GLY A 81 -0.12 16.78 30.08
CA GLY A 81 -0.03 17.82 29.05
C GLY A 81 -1.12 17.71 27.99
N LYS A 82 -0.88 18.34 26.84
CA LYS A 82 -1.82 18.38 25.71
C LYS A 82 -1.69 17.14 24.83
N SER A 83 -2.77 16.82 24.12
CA SER A 83 -2.75 15.90 23.00
C SER A 83 -2.75 16.66 21.67
N VAL A 84 -1.95 16.19 20.71
CA VAL A 84 -1.98 16.62 19.32
C VAL A 84 -2.21 15.41 18.41
N VAL A 85 -3.06 15.56 17.40
CA VAL A 85 -3.21 14.59 16.32
C VAL A 85 -2.69 15.20 15.01
N PHE A 86 -1.67 14.56 14.46
CA PHE A 86 -1.17 14.78 13.12
C PHE A 86 -1.90 13.82 12.18
N ILE A 87 -2.50 14.34 11.12
CA ILE A 87 -3.16 13.52 10.10
C ILE A 87 -2.53 13.82 8.73
N ASP A 88 -2.08 12.78 8.05
CA ASP A 88 -1.52 12.91 6.72
C ASP A 88 -2.62 13.32 5.72
N SER A 89 -2.34 14.28 4.82
CA SER A 89 -3.34 14.77 3.88
C SER A 89 -3.79 13.75 2.82
N ARG A 90 -3.05 12.65 2.62
CA ARG A 90 -3.48 11.50 1.80
C ARG A 90 -4.54 10.65 2.51
N VAL A 91 -4.70 10.76 3.84
CA VAL A 91 -5.75 10.05 4.60
C VAL A 91 -7.12 10.46 4.08
N LYS A 92 -7.77 9.52 3.38
CA LYS A 92 -9.03 9.77 2.69
C LYS A 92 -10.13 10.10 3.70
N ASP A 93 -10.90 11.15 3.42
CA ASP A 93 -12.02 11.57 4.28
C ASP A 93 -11.64 11.86 5.75
N ALA A 94 -10.40 12.37 5.97
CA ALA A 94 -9.90 12.78 7.27
C ALA A 94 -10.89 13.63 8.11
N ALA A 95 -11.75 14.43 7.46
CA ALA A 95 -12.77 15.23 8.14
C ALA A 95 -13.74 14.37 8.98
N SER A 96 -14.17 13.19 8.50
CA SER A 96 -15.10 12.34 9.25
C SER A 96 -14.47 11.70 10.50
N LEU A 97 -13.14 11.57 10.54
CA LEU A 97 -12.40 11.20 11.75
C LEU A 97 -12.33 12.39 12.73
N LEU A 98 -11.97 13.57 12.22
CA LEU A 98 -11.74 14.77 13.00
C LEU A 98 -13.02 15.36 13.62
N ASP A 99 -14.19 15.16 13.01
CA ASP A 99 -15.49 15.48 13.61
C ASP A 99 -15.72 14.80 14.97
N GLY A 100 -15.01 13.69 15.24
CA GLY A 100 -15.05 12.95 16.50
C GLY A 100 -13.88 13.19 17.44
N VAL A 101 -13.03 14.20 17.21
CA VAL A 101 -11.82 14.42 18.04
C VAL A 101 -12.15 14.93 19.45
N ALA A 102 -11.42 14.45 20.46
CA ALA A 102 -11.59 14.81 21.85
C ALA A 102 -11.35 16.32 22.10
N ALA A 103 -12.20 16.93 22.90
CA ALA A 103 -12.14 18.38 23.17
C ALA A 103 -10.81 18.79 23.81
N GLY A 104 -10.16 19.82 23.25
CA GLY A 104 -8.85 20.30 23.68
C GLY A 104 -7.67 19.66 22.93
N THR A 105 -7.90 18.63 22.12
CA THR A 105 -6.88 18.09 21.20
C THR A 105 -6.53 19.11 20.13
N GLN A 106 -5.25 19.28 19.86
CA GLN A 106 -4.77 20.08 18.74
C GLN A 106 -4.75 19.23 17.47
N VAL A 107 -5.29 19.74 16.36
CA VAL A 107 -5.33 19.01 15.08
C VAL A 107 -4.37 19.67 14.10
N VAL A 108 -3.50 18.88 13.48
CA VAL A 108 -2.53 19.32 12.47
C VAL A 108 -2.65 18.42 11.25
N GLN A 109 -2.93 19.00 10.09
CA GLN A 109 -2.86 18.27 8.83
C GLN A 109 -1.45 18.41 8.25
N LEU A 110 -0.78 17.28 7.97
CA LEU A 110 0.53 17.27 7.33
C LEU A 110 0.38 17.55 5.84
N ASP A 111 1.18 18.49 5.33
CA ASP A 111 1.26 18.83 3.92
C ASP A 111 1.97 17.70 3.14
N ALA A 112 1.27 17.13 2.15
CA ALA A 112 1.77 16.05 1.32
C ALA A 112 3.01 16.41 0.48
N THR A 113 3.30 17.69 0.28
CA THR A 113 4.44 18.17 -0.51
C THR A 113 5.73 18.37 0.30
N LYS A 114 5.66 18.25 1.64
CA LYS A 114 6.75 18.50 2.57
C LYS A 114 7.11 17.26 3.37
N ASP A 115 8.29 17.24 3.97
CA ASP A 115 8.69 16.15 4.86
C ASP A 115 7.78 16.13 6.11
N GLY A 116 6.97 15.09 6.27
CA GLY A 116 5.99 15.02 7.36
C GLY A 116 6.62 14.88 8.74
N LEU A 117 7.82 14.30 8.84
CA LEU A 117 8.52 14.17 10.11
C LEU A 117 9.12 15.51 10.56
N GLN A 118 9.65 16.32 9.63
CA GLN A 118 10.05 17.69 9.93
C GLN A 118 8.86 18.56 10.34
N GLN A 119 7.70 18.41 9.69
CA GLN A 119 6.48 19.15 10.07
C GLN A 119 6.01 18.84 11.50
N ILE A 120 6.19 17.60 11.98
CA ILE A 120 5.91 17.23 13.37
C ILE A 120 6.90 17.91 14.32
N ALA A 121 8.20 17.89 14.01
CA ALA A 121 9.23 18.55 14.81
C ALA A 121 9.01 20.08 14.91
N ASP A 122 8.81 20.77 13.78
CA ASP A 122 8.57 22.22 13.71
C ASP A 122 7.30 22.63 14.49
N TYR A 123 6.30 21.75 14.52
CA TYR A 123 5.10 21.97 15.31
C TYR A 123 5.38 21.87 16.81
N LEU A 124 6.09 20.81 17.25
CA LEU A 124 6.33 20.55 18.67
C LEU A 124 7.28 21.58 19.31
N ASP A 125 8.35 21.99 18.61
CA ASP A 125 9.25 23.10 19.02
C ASP A 125 8.44 24.35 19.42
N SER A 126 7.44 24.70 18.61
CA SER A 126 6.56 25.85 18.84
C SER A 126 5.35 25.58 19.77
N HIS A 127 5.09 24.32 20.18
CA HIS A 127 3.91 23.91 20.95
C HIS A 127 4.24 23.06 22.19
N GLN A 128 5.22 23.50 22.95
CA GLN A 128 5.66 22.89 24.21
C GLN A 128 4.51 22.48 25.18
N GLY A 129 4.76 21.40 25.93
CA GLY A 129 3.80 20.82 26.89
C GLY A 129 2.83 19.79 26.28
N VAL A 130 3.23 19.13 25.18
CA VAL A 130 2.53 17.98 24.59
C VAL A 130 2.98 16.69 25.28
N SER A 131 2.03 15.85 25.67
CA SER A 131 2.27 14.52 26.26
C SER A 131 1.71 13.37 25.43
N SER A 132 0.92 13.67 24.40
CA SER A 132 0.36 12.66 23.49
C SER A 132 0.47 13.17 22.06
N VAL A 133 1.27 12.49 21.25
CA VAL A 133 1.37 12.70 19.80
C VAL A 133 0.66 11.53 19.14
N GLN A 134 -0.41 11.79 18.41
CA GLN A 134 -1.14 10.76 17.65
C GLN A 134 -0.93 11.02 16.16
N ILE A 135 -0.57 10.00 15.41
CA ILE A 135 -0.22 10.10 13.99
C ILE A 135 -1.17 9.19 13.23
N ILE A 136 -2.00 9.77 12.36
CA ILE A 136 -2.92 9.05 11.47
C ILE A 136 -2.36 9.17 10.05
N ALA A 137 -1.84 8.08 9.51
CA ALA A 137 -1.20 8.07 8.20
C ALA A 137 -1.31 6.68 7.55
N HIS A 138 -1.04 6.60 6.25
CA HIS A 138 -0.98 5.29 5.60
C HIS A 138 0.34 4.57 5.91
N GLY A 139 0.26 3.25 6.17
CA GLY A 139 1.39 2.38 6.52
C GLY A 139 1.48 1.08 5.74
N ASN A 140 2.54 0.33 6.02
CA ASN A 140 2.78 -1.08 5.65
C ASN A 140 3.80 -1.70 6.63
N ALA A 141 4.14 -2.99 6.49
CA ALA A 141 5.04 -3.73 7.38
C ALA A 141 6.43 -3.08 7.61
N GLY A 142 6.57 -2.35 8.73
CA GLY A 142 7.78 -1.60 9.09
C GLY A 142 7.98 -0.29 8.34
N ASP A 143 6.90 0.28 7.80
CA ASP A 143 6.91 1.48 6.95
C ASP A 143 5.70 2.41 7.23
N LEU A 144 5.92 3.73 7.27
CA LEU A 144 4.90 4.77 7.49
C LEU A 144 5.11 5.96 6.54
N TRP A 145 4.04 6.49 5.94
CA TRP A 145 4.14 7.53 4.91
C TRP A 145 3.62 8.89 5.40
N LEU A 146 4.55 9.84 5.63
CA LEU A 146 4.32 11.15 6.26
C LEU A 146 4.71 12.31 5.33
N GLY A 147 3.73 13.04 4.83
CA GLY A 147 3.93 14.08 3.83
C GLY A 147 4.49 13.48 2.52
N ASN A 148 5.60 14.02 2.03
CA ASN A 148 6.39 13.45 0.93
C ASN A 148 7.45 12.42 1.39
N ALA A 149 7.58 12.19 2.71
CA ALA A 149 8.65 11.39 3.29
C ALA A 149 8.16 9.99 3.70
N TYR A 150 8.94 8.98 3.36
CA TYR A 150 8.74 7.61 3.81
C TYR A 150 9.63 7.36 5.04
N LEU A 151 9.05 6.89 6.14
CA LEU A 151 9.77 6.50 7.36
C LEU A 151 9.71 4.98 7.47
N SER A 152 10.86 4.31 7.48
CA SER A 152 10.93 2.85 7.45
C SER A 152 12.02 2.29 8.34
N ALA A 153 11.91 1.00 8.68
CA ALA A 153 12.96 0.25 9.37
C ALA A 153 14.35 0.38 8.69
N ASP A 154 14.41 0.59 7.37
CA ASP A 154 15.67 0.76 6.64
C ASP A 154 16.28 2.17 6.75
N ASN A 155 15.46 3.20 7.02
CA ASN A 155 15.89 4.60 6.96
C ASN A 155 15.76 5.39 8.28
N VAL A 156 15.03 4.85 9.27
CA VAL A 156 14.74 5.50 10.57
C VAL A 156 16.02 6.00 11.28
N GLN A 157 17.12 5.26 11.20
CA GLN A 157 18.41 5.64 11.79
C GLN A 157 19.04 6.88 11.13
N ALA A 158 18.79 7.09 9.83
CA ALA A 158 19.19 8.32 9.12
C ALA A 158 18.28 9.53 9.45
N ARG A 159 17.20 9.32 10.20
CA ARG A 159 16.26 10.34 10.68
C ARG A 159 16.44 10.66 12.18
N SER A 160 17.50 10.16 12.80
CA SER A 160 17.78 10.26 14.24
C SER A 160 17.75 11.69 14.79
N GLU A 161 18.28 12.68 14.08
CA GLU A 161 18.33 14.08 14.54
C GLU A 161 16.93 14.68 14.72
N VAL A 162 16.04 14.50 13.73
CA VAL A 162 14.66 15.03 13.80
C VAL A 162 13.78 14.22 14.76
N LEU A 163 14.02 12.91 14.90
CA LEU A 163 13.35 12.08 15.91
C LEU A 163 13.75 12.50 17.34
N ALA A 164 15.03 12.79 17.58
CA ALA A 164 15.50 13.29 18.86
C ALA A 164 14.93 14.67 19.19
N GLN A 165 14.72 15.54 18.19
CA GLN A 165 14.03 16.82 18.37
C GLN A 165 12.56 16.62 18.79
N ILE A 166 11.80 15.81 18.05
CA ILE A 166 10.41 15.45 18.39
C ILE A 166 10.30 14.95 19.83
N GLY A 167 11.23 14.08 20.22
CA GLY A 167 11.38 13.61 21.60
C GLY A 167 11.56 14.74 22.60
N GLN A 168 12.56 15.60 22.39
CA GLN A 168 12.92 16.71 23.29
C GLN A 168 11.80 17.75 23.47
N ASP A 169 11.02 18.01 22.43
CA ASP A 169 9.89 18.97 22.46
C ASP A 169 8.59 18.38 23.04
N MET A 170 8.53 17.06 23.23
CA MET A 170 7.50 16.40 24.03
C MET A 170 7.88 16.37 25.51
N ASN A 171 6.86 16.41 26.37
CA ASN A 171 7.00 16.19 27.80
C ASN A 171 7.68 14.83 28.10
N VAL A 172 8.40 14.77 29.23
CA VAL A 172 8.97 13.53 29.75
C VAL A 172 7.86 12.50 29.99
N GLY A 173 8.09 11.27 29.53
CA GLY A 173 7.10 10.19 29.54
C GLY A 173 5.95 10.36 28.55
N GLY A 174 5.98 11.34 27.63
CA GLY A 174 4.92 11.48 26.64
C GLY A 174 4.90 10.34 25.60
N ASP A 175 3.71 10.02 25.11
CA ASP A 175 3.47 8.90 24.19
C ASP A 175 3.39 9.32 22.71
N ILE A 176 3.82 8.42 21.80
CA ILE A 176 3.61 8.51 20.36
C ILE A 176 2.73 7.33 19.88
N LEU A 177 1.52 7.62 19.40
CA LEU A 177 0.53 6.63 18.97
C LEU A 177 0.39 6.67 17.44
N ILE A 178 0.69 5.57 16.75
CA ILE A 178 0.80 5.51 15.29
C ILE A 178 -0.33 4.63 14.72
N TYR A 179 -1.36 5.29 14.21
CA TYR A 179 -2.48 4.71 13.50
C TYR A 179 -2.14 4.63 12.01
N GLY A 180 -1.70 3.46 11.55
CA GLY A 180 -1.40 3.17 10.16
C GLY A 180 -1.25 1.67 9.93
N CYS A 181 -1.89 1.14 8.88
CA CYS A 181 -2.02 -0.30 8.70
C CYS A 181 -0.65 -1.00 8.65
N TYR A 182 -0.53 -2.08 9.43
CA TYR A 182 0.61 -2.98 9.46
C TYR A 182 1.94 -2.32 9.85
N THR A 183 1.95 -1.08 10.36
CA THR A 183 3.19 -0.33 10.66
C THR A 183 4.13 -1.14 11.56
N ALA A 184 3.57 -1.84 12.55
CA ALA A 184 4.28 -2.70 13.48
C ALA A 184 4.22 -4.22 13.13
N GLU A 185 3.84 -4.59 11.90
CA GLU A 185 3.77 -6.00 11.48
C GLU A 185 5.16 -6.65 11.31
N GLY A 186 5.35 -7.77 12.00
CA GLY A 186 6.53 -8.63 11.87
C GLY A 186 7.85 -7.98 12.29
N ASP A 187 8.96 -8.68 12.03
CA ASP A 187 10.30 -8.27 12.50
C ASP A 187 10.72 -6.86 12.04
N ARG A 188 10.28 -6.42 10.83
CA ARG A 188 10.51 -5.05 10.35
C ARG A 188 9.68 -4.02 11.14
N GLY A 189 8.42 -4.33 11.39
CA GLY A 189 7.51 -3.47 12.16
C GLY A 189 8.00 -3.26 13.59
N LEU A 190 8.35 -4.35 14.28
CA LEU A 190 8.94 -4.30 15.62
C LEU A 190 10.23 -3.46 15.63
N ALA A 191 11.15 -3.70 14.70
CA ALA A 191 12.40 -2.95 14.60
C ALA A 191 12.22 -1.45 14.30
N LEU A 192 11.16 -1.08 13.56
CA LEU A 192 10.79 0.33 13.37
C LEU A 192 10.32 0.93 14.70
N VAL A 193 9.35 0.30 15.38
CA VAL A 193 8.79 0.82 16.65
C VAL A 193 9.88 0.96 17.73
N ASP A 194 10.72 -0.06 17.90
CA ASP A 194 11.87 -0.02 18.82
C ASP A 194 12.84 1.13 18.48
N SER A 195 13.12 1.35 17.19
CA SER A 195 13.98 2.46 16.75
C SER A 195 13.35 3.81 16.99
N LEU A 196 12.03 3.96 16.81
CA LEU A 196 11.32 5.21 17.09
C LEU A 196 11.36 5.53 18.58
N ALA A 197 11.10 4.54 19.45
CA ALA A 197 11.17 4.70 20.89
C ALA A 197 12.59 5.07 21.36
N GLN A 198 13.62 4.39 20.84
CA GLN A 198 15.01 4.69 21.15
C GLN A 198 15.44 6.11 20.71
N LEU A 199 15.03 6.54 19.51
CA LEU A 199 15.51 7.80 18.92
C LEU A 199 14.74 9.02 19.43
N THR A 200 13.47 8.86 19.81
CA THR A 200 12.67 9.91 20.45
C THR A 200 12.84 9.93 21.98
N GLY A 201 13.17 8.79 22.61
CA GLY A 201 13.13 8.65 24.07
C GLY A 201 11.71 8.76 24.61
N ARG A 202 10.71 8.32 23.83
CA ARG A 202 9.28 8.35 24.15
C ARG A 202 8.70 6.95 24.02
N ASP A 203 7.61 6.69 24.74
CA ASP A 203 6.91 5.41 24.67
C ASP A 203 6.06 5.43 23.38
N VAL A 204 6.18 4.39 22.54
CA VAL A 204 5.60 4.35 21.19
C VAL A 204 4.67 3.16 21.07
N ALA A 205 3.47 3.39 20.52
CA ALA A 205 2.52 2.33 20.18
C ALA A 205 2.07 2.43 18.72
N ALA A 206 1.85 1.30 18.06
CA ALA A 206 1.55 1.22 16.64
C ALA A 206 0.71 -0.03 16.30
N SER A 207 -0.21 0.08 15.32
CA SER A 207 -0.97 -1.07 14.83
C SER A 207 -0.05 -2.06 14.08
N ASN A 208 -0.18 -3.36 14.36
CA ASN A 208 0.45 -4.44 13.60
C ASN A 208 -0.48 -5.05 12.55
N ASP A 209 -1.76 -4.67 12.53
CA ASP A 209 -2.73 -5.13 11.55
C ASP A 209 -3.44 -3.97 10.82
N ARG A 210 -4.67 -4.18 10.33
CA ARG A 210 -5.38 -3.24 9.46
C ARG A 210 -6.12 -2.17 10.25
N THR A 211 -5.55 -0.97 10.36
CA THR A 211 -6.26 0.21 10.89
C THR A 211 -7.37 0.71 9.94
N GLY A 212 -8.58 0.91 10.49
CA GLY A 212 -9.75 1.45 9.79
C GLY A 212 -10.65 0.39 9.15
N LEU A 213 -11.24 0.69 7.98
CA LEU A 213 -12.23 -0.18 7.34
C LEU A 213 -11.65 -1.56 7.02
N GLY A 214 -12.14 -2.58 7.74
CA GLY A 214 -11.76 -3.98 7.54
C GLY A 214 -10.79 -4.54 8.59
N GLY A 215 -10.37 -3.73 9.55
CA GLY A 215 -9.82 -4.16 10.83
C GLY A 215 -10.37 -3.26 11.93
N ASP A 216 -9.52 -2.70 12.79
CA ASP A 216 -9.94 -1.87 13.92
C ASP A 216 -9.05 -0.61 14.13
N TRP A 217 -8.87 -0.19 15.38
CA TRP A 217 -8.15 1.03 15.79
C TRP A 217 -7.33 0.80 17.06
N ASP A 218 -7.05 -0.46 17.39
CA ASP A 218 -6.19 -0.82 18.50
C ASP A 218 -4.71 -0.64 18.08
N LEU A 219 -3.82 -0.68 19.08
CA LEU A 219 -2.37 -0.57 18.92
C LEU A 219 -1.74 -1.74 19.68
N GLU A 220 -1.48 -2.83 18.97
CA GLU A 220 -1.12 -4.13 19.56
C GLU A 220 0.34 -4.17 20.03
N ILE A 221 1.19 -3.33 19.42
CA ILE A 221 2.61 -3.22 19.72
C ILE A 221 2.84 -1.90 20.44
N ALA A 222 3.48 -1.99 21.61
CA ALA A 222 3.89 -0.84 22.40
C ALA A 222 5.28 -1.07 23.00
N THR A 223 6.05 0.01 23.13
CA THR A 223 7.30 0.08 23.89
C THR A 223 7.07 0.96 25.11
N GLY A 224 7.39 0.46 26.30
CA GLY A 224 7.14 1.18 27.56
C GLY A 224 5.68 1.05 28.05
N THR A 225 5.16 2.10 28.68
CA THR A 225 3.79 2.16 29.23
C THR A 225 3.02 3.28 28.54
N ILE A 226 1.89 2.96 27.92
CA ILE A 226 1.06 3.96 27.23
C ILE A 226 -0.01 4.49 28.18
N GLU A 227 0.14 5.74 28.64
CA GLU A 227 -0.86 6.40 29.49
C GLU A 227 -1.89 7.22 28.69
N SER A 228 -1.55 7.59 27.46
CA SER A 228 -2.42 8.34 26.54
C SER A 228 -3.64 7.55 26.07
N THR A 229 -4.79 8.22 26.09
CA THR A 229 -6.02 7.73 25.45
C THR A 229 -6.11 8.18 23.99
N ASN A 230 -6.63 7.31 23.11
CA ASN A 230 -6.99 7.67 21.73
C ASN A 230 -7.88 8.93 21.69
N VAL A 231 -7.53 9.92 20.85
CA VAL A 231 -8.31 11.17 20.74
C VAL A 231 -9.56 11.05 19.86
N LEU A 232 -9.70 9.98 19.08
CA LEU A 232 -10.86 9.77 18.21
C LEU A 232 -12.01 9.11 18.97
N SER A 233 -13.22 9.62 18.80
CA SER A 233 -14.42 8.97 19.32
C SER A 233 -14.70 7.63 18.62
N ALA A 234 -15.25 6.67 19.38
CA ALA A 234 -15.69 5.38 18.83
C ALA A 234 -16.72 5.52 17.68
N SER A 235 -17.50 6.61 17.65
CA SER A 235 -18.43 6.88 16.53
C SER A 235 -17.67 7.22 15.25
N ALA A 236 -16.67 8.10 15.31
CA ALA A 236 -15.85 8.47 14.16
C ALA A 236 -15.06 7.27 13.63
N MET A 237 -14.42 6.52 14.54
CA MET A 237 -13.66 5.31 14.21
C MET A 237 -14.51 4.22 13.54
N SER A 238 -15.73 3.97 14.05
CA SER A 238 -16.63 2.94 13.48
C SER A 238 -17.37 3.39 12.21
N GLN A 239 -17.47 4.70 11.96
CA GLN A 239 -18.08 5.25 10.74
C GLN A 239 -17.07 5.43 9.59
N TYR A 240 -15.77 5.36 9.87
CA TYR A 240 -14.73 5.55 8.85
C TYR A 240 -14.77 4.47 7.76
N GLN A 241 -14.89 4.88 6.50
CA GLN A 241 -15.09 3.99 5.34
C GLN A 241 -13.81 3.74 4.52
N TRP A 242 -12.62 3.99 5.09
CA TRP A 242 -11.34 3.83 4.40
C TRP A 242 -10.34 3.08 5.28
N GLY A 243 -9.31 2.51 4.67
CA GLY A 243 -8.24 1.78 5.38
C GLY A 243 -6.92 2.54 5.23
N LEU A 244 -6.09 2.50 6.26
CA LEU A 244 -4.82 3.22 6.29
C LEU A 244 -3.66 2.42 5.66
N ALA A 245 -3.94 1.60 4.63
CA ALA A 245 -2.94 0.79 3.94
C ALA A 245 -2.51 1.44 2.62
N THR A 246 -1.21 1.31 2.30
CA THR A 246 -0.66 1.68 0.98
C THR A 246 0.04 0.49 0.33
N TRP A 247 -0.29 0.24 -0.94
CA TRP A 247 0.33 -0.78 -1.78
C TRP A 247 1.14 -0.16 -2.90
N THR A 248 2.44 -0.44 -2.94
CA THR A 248 3.36 0.19 -3.89
C THR A 248 3.66 -0.72 -5.08
N ALA A 249 3.40 -0.24 -6.29
CA ALA A 249 3.91 -0.81 -7.52
C ALA A 249 5.41 -0.46 -7.65
N THR A 250 6.28 -1.45 -7.46
CA THR A 250 7.74 -1.31 -7.49
C THR A 250 8.35 -1.48 -8.88
N ASN A 251 7.54 -1.87 -9.88
CA ASN A 251 7.96 -1.92 -11.28
C ASN A 251 6.80 -1.68 -12.26
N ASN A 252 7.17 -1.39 -13.50
CA ASN A 252 6.24 -1.07 -14.58
C ASN A 252 5.79 -2.28 -15.42
N ALA A 253 6.02 -3.51 -14.96
CA ALA A 253 5.59 -4.70 -15.68
C ALA A 253 4.06 -4.80 -15.73
N ASN A 254 3.53 -5.37 -16.81
CA ASN A 254 2.08 -5.57 -16.94
C ASN A 254 1.52 -6.49 -15.83
N THR A 255 2.27 -7.50 -15.41
CA THR A 255 1.86 -8.55 -14.45
C THR A 255 3.08 -9.10 -13.70
N GLY A 256 2.85 -9.68 -12.52
CA GLY A 256 3.89 -10.28 -11.69
C GLY A 256 4.14 -9.50 -10.40
N VAL A 257 5.05 -10.00 -9.56
CA VAL A 257 5.43 -9.35 -8.29
C VAL A 257 5.90 -7.92 -8.55
N GLY A 258 5.44 -6.97 -7.71
CA GLY A 258 5.75 -5.54 -7.83
C GLY A 258 5.02 -4.78 -8.95
N SER A 259 4.24 -5.45 -9.80
CA SER A 259 3.40 -4.75 -10.79
C SER A 259 2.19 -4.05 -10.15
N LEU A 260 1.66 -3.02 -10.82
CA LEU A 260 0.40 -2.36 -10.45
C LEU A 260 -0.77 -3.35 -10.29
N ARG A 261 -0.80 -4.44 -11.09
CA ARG A 261 -1.82 -5.49 -10.94
C ARG A 261 -1.65 -6.32 -9.67
N ALA A 262 -0.42 -6.57 -9.22
CA ALA A 262 -0.19 -7.23 -7.94
C ALA A 262 -0.60 -6.32 -6.77
N ALA A 263 -0.24 -5.02 -6.83
CA ALA A 263 -0.66 -4.05 -5.82
C ALA A 263 -2.18 -3.93 -5.71
N LEU A 264 -2.90 -3.80 -6.85
CA LEU A 264 -4.38 -3.82 -6.89
C LEU A 264 -4.98 -5.16 -6.45
N ALA A 265 -4.29 -6.28 -6.65
CA ALA A 265 -4.74 -7.60 -6.20
C ALA A 265 -4.65 -7.74 -4.67
N SER A 266 -3.59 -7.20 -4.05
CA SER A 266 -3.41 -7.18 -2.59
C SER A 266 -4.28 -6.13 -1.87
N ALA A 267 -4.50 -4.97 -2.49
CA ALA A 267 -5.31 -3.88 -1.92
C ALA A 267 -6.72 -4.32 -1.52
N GLN A 268 -7.28 -3.70 -0.50
CA GLN A 268 -8.67 -3.87 -0.07
C GLN A 268 -9.51 -2.62 -0.39
N ASN A 269 -10.81 -2.67 -0.10
CA ASN A 269 -11.64 -1.48 -0.15
C ASN A 269 -11.16 -0.49 0.93
N GLY A 270 -10.94 0.75 0.53
CA GLY A 270 -10.41 1.81 1.40
C GLY A 270 -8.95 2.18 1.14
N ASP A 271 -8.19 1.36 0.40
CA ASP A 271 -6.72 1.48 0.31
C ASP A 271 -6.23 2.49 -0.75
N ILE A 272 -4.98 2.90 -0.59
CA ILE A 272 -4.19 3.58 -1.64
C ILE A 272 -3.30 2.57 -2.37
N VAL A 273 -3.21 2.72 -3.68
CA VAL A 273 -2.24 2.03 -4.54
C VAL A 273 -1.38 3.07 -5.23
N THR A 274 -0.08 3.09 -4.93
CA THR A 274 0.89 4.08 -5.45
C THR A 274 2.05 3.42 -6.17
N PHE A 275 3.09 4.17 -6.53
CA PHE A 275 4.23 3.71 -7.32
C PHE A 275 5.56 4.11 -6.65
N SER A 276 6.59 3.27 -6.78
CA SER A 276 7.91 3.55 -6.20
C SER A 276 8.67 4.70 -6.88
N SER A 277 8.24 5.09 -8.08
CA SER A 277 8.89 6.08 -8.94
C SER A 277 8.01 6.41 -10.15
N GLY A 278 8.21 7.59 -10.74
CA GLY A 278 7.53 7.97 -11.99
C GLY A 278 7.87 6.98 -13.11
N MET A 279 6.84 6.45 -13.78
CA MET A 279 7.00 5.34 -14.72
C MET A 279 5.91 5.26 -15.78
N THR A 280 6.22 4.59 -16.90
CA THR A 280 5.20 4.18 -17.89
C THR A 280 4.91 2.69 -17.75
N VAL A 281 3.70 2.35 -17.30
CA VAL A 281 3.19 0.98 -17.21
C VAL A 281 2.63 0.58 -18.57
N ALA A 282 3.35 -0.28 -19.28
CA ALA A 282 3.00 -0.75 -20.62
C ALA A 282 1.98 -1.91 -20.55
N LEU A 283 0.69 -1.59 -20.68
CA LEU A 283 -0.41 -2.54 -20.54
C LEU A 283 -0.58 -3.37 -21.81
N THR A 284 -0.62 -4.69 -21.67
CA THR A 284 -0.90 -5.65 -22.76
C THR A 284 -2.29 -6.28 -22.66
N GLN A 285 -3.01 -5.96 -21.58
CA GLN A 285 -4.38 -6.32 -21.28
C GLN A 285 -5.03 -5.17 -20.48
N VAL A 286 -6.35 -5.16 -20.35
CA VAL A 286 -7.05 -4.11 -19.60
C VAL A 286 -6.66 -4.11 -18.12
N LEU A 287 -6.53 -2.92 -17.51
CA LEU A 287 -6.40 -2.78 -16.07
C LEU A 287 -7.81 -2.74 -15.45
N VAL A 288 -8.19 -3.81 -14.75
CA VAL A 288 -9.49 -3.87 -14.07
C VAL A 288 -9.35 -3.31 -12.66
N VAL A 289 -10.20 -2.33 -12.33
CA VAL A 289 -10.33 -1.76 -10.99
C VAL A 289 -11.70 -2.17 -10.44
N ASN A 290 -11.69 -3.08 -9.49
CA ASN A 290 -12.88 -3.70 -8.90
C ASN A 290 -13.00 -3.54 -7.39
N LYS A 291 -12.20 -2.65 -6.81
CA LYS A 291 -12.16 -2.32 -5.38
C LYS A 291 -12.19 -0.82 -5.20
N ASN A 292 -12.71 -0.37 -4.07
CA ASN A 292 -12.85 1.04 -3.73
C ASN A 292 -11.49 1.60 -3.30
N VAL A 293 -10.62 1.92 -4.26
CA VAL A 293 -9.24 2.35 -4.03
C VAL A 293 -8.95 3.72 -4.64
N THR A 294 -7.93 4.38 -4.11
CA THR A 294 -7.26 5.48 -4.82
C THR A 294 -6.04 4.92 -5.53
N ILE A 295 -5.93 5.10 -6.84
CA ILE A 295 -4.69 4.84 -7.59
C ILE A 295 -3.99 6.19 -7.73
N ASP A 296 -2.85 6.33 -7.07
CA ASP A 296 -2.12 7.57 -6.87
C ASP A 296 -0.78 7.54 -7.61
N GLY A 297 -0.68 8.34 -8.67
CA GLY A 297 0.52 8.55 -9.47
C GLY A 297 1.13 9.94 -9.35
N ASP A 298 0.71 10.76 -8.37
CA ASP A 298 1.28 12.07 -8.05
C ASP A 298 2.26 11.89 -6.87
N LEU A 299 3.50 11.49 -7.15
CA LEU A 299 4.38 10.95 -6.11
C LEU A 299 5.00 12.04 -5.22
N ASN A 300 4.98 13.29 -5.69
CA ASN A 300 5.48 14.46 -4.98
C ASN A 300 4.35 15.42 -4.52
N ASN A 301 3.10 15.12 -4.86
CA ASN A 301 1.90 15.92 -4.60
C ASN A 301 1.93 17.33 -5.24
N ASP A 302 2.66 17.51 -6.34
CA ASP A 302 2.77 18.79 -7.05
C ASP A 302 1.59 19.07 -8.00
N ASN A 303 0.64 18.12 -8.10
CA ASN A 303 -0.53 18.12 -9.00
C ASN A 303 -0.20 17.83 -10.48
N VAL A 304 0.98 17.26 -10.76
CA VAL A 304 1.38 16.74 -12.06
C VAL A 304 1.40 15.21 -12.03
N ALA A 305 1.12 14.59 -13.17
CA ALA A 305 1.11 13.14 -13.29
C ALA A 305 2.53 12.57 -13.55
N ASP A 306 3.10 11.86 -12.58
CA ASP A 306 4.38 11.15 -12.74
C ASP A 306 4.24 9.81 -13.46
N VAL A 307 3.03 9.24 -13.48
CA VAL A 307 2.79 7.86 -13.92
C VAL A 307 1.87 7.80 -15.14
N THR A 308 2.33 7.08 -16.17
CA THR A 308 1.58 6.85 -17.41
C THR A 308 1.08 5.41 -17.49
N LEU A 309 -0.23 5.23 -17.66
CA LEU A 309 -0.85 3.95 -18.01
C LEU A 309 -1.05 3.90 -19.54
N ASP A 310 -0.27 3.06 -20.20
CA ASP A 310 -0.15 2.99 -21.66
C ASP A 310 -0.82 1.73 -22.23
N GLY A 311 -1.92 1.90 -22.97
CA GLY A 311 -2.63 0.81 -23.65
C GLY A 311 -1.96 0.31 -24.95
N GLN A 312 -0.86 0.93 -25.38
CA GLN A 312 -0.01 0.55 -26.53
C GLN A 312 -0.74 0.44 -27.89
N PHE A 313 -1.94 1.01 -28.02
CA PHE A 313 -2.93 0.77 -29.08
C PHE A 313 -3.33 -0.71 -29.23
N ARG A 314 -3.27 -1.47 -28.14
CA ARG A 314 -3.51 -2.93 -28.10
C ARG A 314 -4.65 -3.34 -27.17
N THR A 315 -5.02 -2.50 -26.22
CA THR A 315 -6.02 -2.83 -25.21
C THR A 315 -6.74 -1.58 -24.70
N GLN A 316 -7.89 -1.77 -24.07
CA GLN A 316 -8.50 -0.76 -23.21
C GLN A 316 -7.53 -0.46 -22.05
N VAL A 317 -7.28 0.80 -21.71
CA VAL A 317 -6.35 1.10 -20.59
C VAL A 317 -6.96 0.65 -19.27
N LEU A 318 -8.16 1.14 -18.93
CA LEU A 318 -8.74 0.98 -17.60
C LEU A 318 -10.25 0.65 -17.66
N ASN A 319 -10.68 -0.26 -16.78
CA ASN A 319 -12.07 -0.66 -16.60
C ASN A 319 -12.44 -0.61 -15.11
N VAL A 320 -13.26 0.35 -14.70
CA VAL A 320 -13.85 0.41 -13.36
C VAL A 320 -15.17 -0.37 -13.36
N THR A 321 -15.29 -1.38 -12.51
CA THR A 321 -16.47 -2.26 -12.48
C THR A 321 -17.68 -1.61 -11.78
N SER A 322 -18.87 -2.16 -12.00
CA SER A 322 -20.09 -1.72 -11.31
C SER A 322 -19.98 -1.94 -9.80
N GLY A 323 -20.55 -0.99 -9.03
CA GLY A 323 -20.46 -0.98 -7.57
C GLY A 323 -19.11 -0.49 -7.00
N THR A 324 -18.12 -0.23 -7.85
CA THR A 324 -16.80 0.28 -7.44
C THR A 324 -16.78 1.81 -7.37
N THR A 325 -16.21 2.37 -6.31
CA THR A 325 -15.90 3.80 -6.15
C THR A 325 -14.39 4.00 -6.14
N ALA A 326 -13.82 4.35 -7.29
CA ALA A 326 -12.38 4.52 -7.46
C ALA A 326 -11.98 6.00 -7.61
N THR A 327 -10.79 6.36 -7.14
CA THR A 327 -10.14 7.64 -7.43
C THR A 327 -8.88 7.39 -8.25
N LEU A 328 -8.64 8.19 -9.28
CA LEU A 328 -7.37 8.29 -10.00
C LEU A 328 -6.77 9.66 -9.67
N ASP A 329 -5.55 9.70 -9.15
CA ASP A 329 -4.78 10.91 -8.91
C ASP A 329 -3.44 10.84 -9.67
N GLY A 330 -2.97 11.93 -10.27
CA GLY A 330 -1.65 11.99 -10.93
C GLY A 330 -1.39 10.98 -12.07
N LEU A 331 -2.37 10.69 -12.93
CA LEU A 331 -2.20 9.69 -13.99
C LEU A 331 -2.32 10.23 -15.43
N VAL A 332 -1.42 9.81 -16.32
CA VAL A 332 -1.60 9.93 -17.77
C VAL A 332 -2.19 8.63 -18.32
N ILE A 333 -3.40 8.69 -18.85
CA ILE A 333 -4.12 7.56 -19.45
C ILE A 333 -4.04 7.67 -20.97
N THR A 334 -3.24 6.81 -21.62
CA THR A 334 -2.92 6.99 -23.04
C THR A 334 -2.88 5.73 -23.90
N ARG A 335 -3.03 5.93 -25.22
CA ARG A 335 -2.92 4.90 -26.26
C ARG A 335 -3.80 3.67 -26.01
N GLY A 336 -4.92 3.83 -25.33
CA GLY A 336 -5.95 2.82 -25.21
C GLY A 336 -6.68 2.61 -26.53
N MET A 337 -6.91 1.36 -26.92
CA MET A 337 -7.64 1.00 -28.14
C MET A 337 -8.63 -0.14 -27.89
N VAL A 338 -9.85 0.04 -28.36
CA VAL A 338 -10.87 -1.01 -28.51
C VAL A 338 -11.41 -0.97 -29.93
N ALA A 339 -11.41 -2.12 -30.60
CA ALA A 339 -12.14 -2.33 -31.85
C ALA A 339 -13.37 -3.21 -31.55
N GLY A 340 -14.52 -2.85 -32.10
CA GLY A 340 -15.74 -3.64 -32.03
C GLY A 340 -15.78 -4.69 -33.13
N ASP A 341 -16.32 -5.87 -32.83
CA ASP A 341 -16.57 -6.90 -33.84
C ASP A 341 -17.64 -6.45 -34.84
N GLY A 342 -17.44 -6.79 -36.12
CA GLY A 342 -18.41 -6.52 -37.17
C GLY A 342 -19.74 -7.27 -36.95
N GLY A 343 -20.83 -6.67 -37.39
CA GLY A 343 -22.16 -7.28 -37.33
C GLY A 343 -22.27 -8.49 -38.26
N ASN A 344 -22.96 -9.54 -37.81
CA ASN A 344 -23.41 -10.61 -38.70
C ASN A 344 -24.44 -10.05 -39.70
N GLY A 345 -24.56 -10.66 -40.89
CA GLY A 345 -25.46 -10.15 -41.95
C GLY A 345 -26.89 -9.92 -41.47
N GLY A 346 -27.39 -8.68 -41.60
CA GLY A 346 -28.71 -8.27 -41.11
C GLY A 346 -28.80 -8.00 -39.60
N VAL A 347 -27.66 -7.89 -38.90
CA VAL A 347 -27.57 -7.54 -37.48
C VAL A 347 -26.62 -6.35 -37.30
N ASP A 348 -26.99 -5.42 -36.42
CA ASP A 348 -26.12 -4.30 -36.06
C ASP A 348 -24.83 -4.79 -35.40
N ALA A 349 -23.74 -4.06 -35.63
CA ALA A 349 -22.45 -4.35 -35.03
C ALA A 349 -22.42 -3.98 -33.54
N ALA A 350 -21.54 -4.62 -32.78
CA ALA A 350 -21.33 -4.26 -31.38
C ALA A 350 -20.67 -2.87 -31.30
N VAL A 351 -21.27 -1.96 -30.51
CA VAL A 351 -20.68 -0.64 -30.24
C VAL A 351 -19.38 -0.84 -29.46
N ALA A 352 -18.27 -0.30 -29.99
CA ALA A 352 -16.98 -0.37 -29.33
C ALA A 352 -16.99 0.40 -28.01
N LYS A 353 -16.40 -0.19 -26.96
CA LYS A 353 -16.20 0.48 -25.68
C LYS A 353 -15.14 1.58 -25.81
N ALA A 354 -15.13 2.53 -24.88
CA ALA A 354 -14.10 3.56 -24.81
C ALA A 354 -12.69 2.95 -24.73
N GLY A 355 -11.77 3.41 -25.58
CA GLY A 355 -10.40 2.89 -25.63
C GLY A 355 -9.57 3.21 -24.37
N GLY A 356 -9.73 4.40 -23.80
CA GLY A 356 -9.03 4.80 -22.58
C GLY A 356 -9.66 4.16 -21.36
N ILE A 357 -10.69 4.82 -20.82
CA ILE A 357 -11.38 4.41 -19.60
C ILE A 357 -12.80 3.98 -19.93
N TYR A 358 -13.19 2.79 -19.48
CA TYR A 358 -14.59 2.42 -19.31
C TYR A 358 -14.92 2.42 -17.82
N ASN A 359 -15.98 3.14 -17.44
CA ASN A 359 -16.44 3.21 -16.06
C ASN A 359 -17.89 2.72 -15.97
N ALA A 360 -18.12 1.70 -15.15
CA ALA A 360 -19.45 1.21 -14.79
C ALA A 360 -19.82 1.49 -13.32
N GLY A 361 -18.92 2.11 -12.55
CA GLY A 361 -19.13 2.53 -11.16
C GLY A 361 -19.02 4.04 -10.99
N THR A 362 -18.47 4.48 -9.86
CA THR A 362 -18.13 5.87 -9.57
C THR A 362 -16.64 6.07 -9.75
N LEU A 363 -16.24 7.00 -10.62
CA LEU A 363 -14.84 7.33 -10.88
C LEU A 363 -14.58 8.82 -10.65
N THR A 364 -13.73 9.13 -9.67
CA THR A 364 -13.16 10.46 -9.49
C THR A 364 -11.80 10.52 -10.19
N MET A 365 -11.52 11.60 -10.92
CA MET A 365 -10.23 11.85 -11.54
C MET A 365 -9.70 13.21 -11.10
N ARG A 366 -8.47 13.25 -10.62
CA ARG A 366 -7.73 14.42 -10.16
C ARG A 366 -6.37 14.41 -10.84
N ASN A 367 -5.91 15.56 -11.32
CA ASN A 367 -4.58 15.67 -11.96
C ASN A 367 -4.36 14.65 -13.12
N VAL A 368 -5.45 14.12 -13.71
CA VAL A 368 -5.43 13.07 -14.75
C VAL A 368 -5.44 13.68 -16.15
N THR A 369 -4.53 13.23 -17.02
CA THR A 369 -4.55 13.52 -18.45
C THR A 369 -4.99 12.30 -19.25
N VAL A 370 -6.14 12.38 -19.94
CA VAL A 370 -6.63 11.32 -20.84
C VAL A 370 -6.35 11.73 -22.29
N THR A 371 -5.41 11.06 -22.97
CA THR A 371 -4.93 11.50 -24.30
C THR A 371 -4.60 10.36 -25.27
N ALA A 372 -4.76 10.60 -26.58
CA ALA A 372 -4.46 9.63 -27.66
C ALA A 372 -5.13 8.25 -27.50
N ASN A 373 -6.35 8.20 -26.96
CA ASN A 373 -7.15 6.98 -26.84
C ASN A 373 -8.15 6.89 -28.00
N ALA A 374 -8.41 5.68 -28.52
CA ALA A 374 -9.27 5.45 -29.68
C ALA A 374 -10.28 4.32 -29.46
N ALA A 375 -11.49 4.45 -29.99
CA ALA A 375 -12.47 3.38 -30.11
C ALA A 375 -12.94 3.34 -31.57
N SER A 376 -13.05 2.14 -32.14
CA SER A 376 -13.52 1.94 -33.51
C SER A 376 -14.66 0.93 -33.50
N GLY A 377 -15.87 1.37 -33.89
CA GLY A 377 -17.05 0.50 -33.95
C GLY A 377 -16.90 -0.59 -35.01
N GLY A 378 -17.57 -1.74 -34.80
CA GLY A 378 -17.65 -2.75 -35.84
C GLY A 378 -18.42 -2.26 -37.06
N GLY A 379 -18.05 -2.73 -38.25
CA GLY A 379 -18.83 -2.48 -39.48
C GLY A 379 -20.15 -3.26 -39.48
N GLY A 380 -21.22 -2.67 -39.98
CA GLY A 380 -22.54 -3.32 -40.04
C GLY A 380 -22.57 -4.51 -40.99
N GLY A 381 -23.30 -5.58 -40.61
CA GLY A 381 -23.42 -6.78 -41.44
C GLY A 381 -24.29 -6.54 -42.68
N GLY A 382 -23.75 -6.84 -43.87
CA GLY A 382 -24.46 -6.66 -45.14
C GLY A 382 -25.82 -7.38 -45.21
N GLY A 383 -26.77 -6.81 -45.95
CA GLY A 383 -28.14 -7.32 -46.04
C GLY A 383 -28.24 -8.73 -46.63
N VAL A 384 -28.96 -9.62 -45.93
CA VAL A 384 -29.12 -11.05 -46.29
C VAL A 384 -30.26 -11.35 -47.28
N THR A 385 -30.89 -10.32 -47.85
CA THR A 385 -32.02 -10.49 -48.79
C THR A 385 -31.74 -9.82 -50.15
N PRO A 386 -32.16 -10.42 -51.28
CA PRO A 386 -31.76 -9.94 -52.62
C PRO A 386 -32.19 -8.50 -52.96
N GLN A 387 -33.25 -7.99 -52.34
CA GLN A 387 -33.75 -6.63 -52.55
C GLN A 387 -32.94 -5.55 -51.80
N TYR A 388 -32.08 -5.96 -50.86
CA TYR A 388 -31.23 -5.09 -50.04
C TYR A 388 -29.75 -5.52 -50.06
N ALA A 389 -29.33 -6.21 -51.13
CA ALA A 389 -27.95 -6.62 -51.37
C ALA A 389 -27.07 -5.44 -51.82
N GLY A 390 -26.97 -4.41 -50.98
CA GLY A 390 -26.24 -3.18 -51.28
C GLY A 390 -25.64 -2.54 -50.03
N GLY A 391 -24.31 -2.61 -49.93
CA GLY A 391 -23.49 -1.78 -49.02
C GLY A 391 -23.75 -1.97 -47.52
N GLY A 392 -23.03 -2.90 -46.89
CA GLY A 392 -22.75 -2.76 -45.46
C GLY A 392 -21.94 -1.49 -45.24
N GLY A 393 -22.59 -0.44 -44.72
CA GLY A 393 -21.94 0.84 -44.43
C GLY A 393 -20.80 0.64 -43.43
N GLY A 394 -19.64 1.21 -43.73
CA GLY A 394 -18.48 1.17 -42.83
C GLY A 394 -18.82 1.79 -41.47
N GLY A 395 -18.42 1.12 -40.39
CA GLY A 395 -18.60 1.61 -39.02
C GLY A 395 -17.41 2.43 -38.54
N GLY A 396 -17.59 3.07 -37.37
CA GLY A 396 -16.54 3.75 -36.60
C GLY A 396 -16.48 5.25 -36.81
#